data_AF-A0A5B8UCF8-F1
#
_entry.id   AF-A0A5B8UCF8-F1
#
_cell.length_a   1.000
_cell.length_b   1.000
_cell.length_c   1.000
_cell.angle_alpha   90.00
_cell.angle_beta   90.00
_cell.angle_gamma   90.00
#
_symmetry.space_group_name_H-M   'P 1'
#
loop_
_entity.id
_entity.type
_entity.pdbx_description
1 polymer ?
#
loop_
_entity_poly.entity_id
_entity_poly.type
_entity_poly.pdbx_seq_one_letter_code
_entity_poly.pdbx_strand_id
1 'polypeptide(L)'
;MGTLAPGATATVSPGFLIPTIFPPPSRPYTSTAVATSSTTDPAPGDTTASLATFVDPYVSPAPPPACANRQRGTRDDDVLLGTPFGDRLVGDAGSDLERGLGGDDCLLGGAGADVLDGGDGADRLDGASGDDRMAGGPGDDRLVAGRGNDRLSGGPGDDTLLPGPGRDRVLAGGGADTVGARDGTRDVVDCGAGRDTVRADRRDHLIGCEKVTRR
;
A
#
# COMPACT_ATOMS: atom_id res chain seq x y z
N MET A 1 -35.38 26.11 -61.57
CA MET A 1 -34.82 27.44 -61.24
C MET A 1 -34.48 27.38 -59.76
N GLY A 2 -33.24 27.07 -59.35
CA GLY A 2 -32.08 27.99 -59.34
C GLY A 2 -32.00 28.62 -57.93
N THR A 3 -31.26 28.08 -56.95
CA THR A 3 -29.80 28.11 -56.69
C THR A 3 -29.37 29.19 -55.67
N LEU A 4 -28.51 28.75 -54.73
CA LEU A 4 -27.46 29.45 -53.97
C LEU A 4 -27.77 30.11 -52.60
N ALA A 5 -27.06 29.60 -51.58
CA ALA A 5 -26.64 30.26 -50.34
C ALA A 5 -25.42 31.17 -50.60
N PRO A 6 -24.65 31.65 -49.59
CA PRO A 6 -24.94 32.51 -48.44
C PRO A 6 -24.08 33.81 -48.46
N GLY A 7 -24.34 34.78 -47.57
CA GLY A 7 -23.56 36.02 -47.45
C GLY A 7 -23.31 36.42 -45.99
N ALA A 8 -22.04 36.41 -45.59
CA ALA A 8 -21.52 36.66 -44.26
C ALA A 8 -21.39 38.16 -43.92
N THR A 9 -21.48 38.50 -42.63
CA THR A 9 -20.61 39.52 -42.03
C THR A 9 -20.12 39.04 -40.66
N ALA A 10 -18.79 39.09 -40.54
CA ALA A 10 -18.01 38.66 -39.39
C ALA A 10 -17.87 39.78 -38.37
N THR A 11 -17.84 39.44 -37.09
CA THR A 11 -17.05 40.18 -36.10
C THR A 11 -16.41 39.17 -35.15
N VAL A 12 -15.15 39.44 -34.84
CA VAL A 12 -14.11 38.51 -34.38
C VAL A 12 -14.04 38.47 -32.84
N SER A 13 -13.81 37.24 -32.32
CA SER A 13 -13.16 36.75 -31.08
C SER A 13 -12.38 37.72 -30.15
N PRO A 14 -12.00 37.32 -28.90
CA PRO A 14 -11.88 35.95 -28.34
C PRO A 14 -12.55 35.80 -26.94
N GLY A 15 -12.72 34.64 -26.32
CA GLY A 15 -12.23 33.29 -26.51
C GLY A 15 -12.11 32.66 -25.12
N PHE A 16 -12.95 31.68 -24.79
CA PHE A 16 -12.72 30.77 -23.64
C PHE A 16 -13.42 29.44 -23.90
N LEU A 17 -12.75 28.59 -24.68
CA LEU A 17 -13.06 27.16 -24.75
C LEU A 17 -12.25 26.46 -23.66
N ILE A 18 -12.95 25.68 -22.83
CA ILE A 18 -12.37 24.76 -21.87
C ILE A 18 -11.92 23.52 -22.67
N PRO A 19 -10.62 23.17 -22.71
CA PRO A 19 -10.20 21.90 -23.24
C PRO A 19 -10.07 20.86 -22.11
N THR A 20 -10.65 19.70 -22.37
CA THR A 20 -10.26 18.40 -21.80
C THR A 20 -8.74 18.23 -21.86
N ILE A 21 -8.09 18.02 -20.73
CA ILE A 21 -6.67 17.66 -20.67
C ILE A 21 -6.55 16.14 -20.53
N PHE A 22 -6.37 15.50 -21.68
CA PHE A 22 -5.60 14.28 -21.83
C PHE A 22 -4.10 14.64 -21.66
N PRO A 23 -3.27 13.81 -21.00
CA PRO A 23 -1.85 14.09 -20.83
C PRO A 23 -1.04 13.79 -22.12
N PRO A 24 -0.09 14.65 -22.53
CA PRO A 24 1.02 14.29 -23.40
C PRO A 24 2.37 14.22 -22.62
N PRO A 25 3.42 13.65 -23.23
CA PRO A 25 4.35 12.74 -22.56
C PRO A 25 5.44 13.42 -21.72
N SER A 26 5.95 12.63 -20.76
CA SER A 26 7.15 12.81 -19.96
C SER A 26 8.19 13.73 -20.59
N ARG A 27 8.39 14.90 -19.97
CA ARG A 27 9.60 15.69 -20.20
C ARG A 27 10.75 15.06 -19.41
N PRO A 28 11.92 14.85 -20.00
CA PRO A 28 13.10 14.48 -19.24
C PRO A 28 13.48 15.64 -18.32
N TYR A 29 13.79 15.32 -17.05
CA TYR A 29 14.39 16.24 -16.11
C TYR A 29 15.74 16.71 -16.68
N THR A 30 15.80 17.90 -17.27
CA THR A 30 17.08 18.58 -17.49
C THR A 30 17.56 19.10 -16.14
N SER A 31 18.33 18.29 -15.41
CA SER A 31 19.15 18.80 -14.32
C SER A 31 20.26 19.65 -14.95
N THR A 32 20.11 20.96 -14.88
CA THR A 32 21.18 21.91 -15.12
C THR A 32 22.23 21.68 -14.04
N ALA A 33 23.16 20.76 -14.29
CA ALA A 33 24.35 20.62 -13.47
C ALA A 33 25.18 21.89 -13.66
N VAL A 34 25.21 22.72 -12.62
CA VAL A 34 26.21 23.78 -12.47
C VAL A 34 27.57 23.10 -12.38
N ALA A 35 28.33 23.14 -13.47
CA ALA A 35 29.72 22.73 -13.46
C ALA A 35 30.53 23.77 -12.68
N THR A 36 30.85 23.48 -11.41
CA THR A 36 32.04 24.07 -10.78
C THR A 36 33.21 23.18 -11.15
N SER A 37 33.87 23.54 -12.25
CA SER A 37 35.20 23.05 -12.59
C SER A 37 36.19 23.45 -11.48
N SER A 38 36.76 22.48 -10.76
CA SER A 38 38.08 22.67 -10.16
C SER A 38 39.07 21.80 -10.91
N THR A 39 39.87 22.50 -11.71
CA THR A 39 40.92 22.02 -12.59
C THR A 39 42.11 21.48 -11.80
N THR A 40 42.52 20.26 -12.12
CA THR A 40 43.94 19.99 -12.35
C THR A 40 44.06 18.84 -13.36
N ASP A 41 44.41 19.24 -14.58
CA ASP A 41 44.87 18.38 -15.67
C ASP A 41 46.32 17.92 -15.39
N PRO A 42 46.79 16.79 -15.98
CA PRO A 42 47.57 16.96 -17.19
C PRO A 42 47.26 15.96 -18.30
N ALA A 43 47.12 16.51 -19.50
CA ALA A 43 47.21 15.91 -20.84
C ALA A 43 48.64 15.36 -21.15
N PRO A 44 48.97 14.94 -22.40
CA PRO A 44 48.21 14.25 -23.44
C PRO A 44 48.97 13.01 -23.98
N GLY A 45 48.24 11.95 -24.36
CA GLY A 45 48.76 10.91 -25.25
C GLY A 45 48.59 9.49 -24.74
N ASP A 46 47.41 8.90 -24.95
CA ASP A 46 47.36 7.49 -25.34
C ASP A 46 46.17 7.24 -26.26
N THR A 47 46.51 6.56 -27.35
CA THR A 47 45.67 6.04 -28.41
C THR A 47 44.96 4.77 -27.94
N THR A 48 43.70 4.60 -28.33
CA THR A 48 42.94 3.34 -28.21
C THR A 48 42.72 2.81 -26.79
N ALA A 49 41.65 3.24 -26.14
CA ALA A 49 41.06 2.45 -25.06
C ALA A 49 39.54 2.48 -25.19
N SER A 50 39.05 1.38 -25.75
CA SER A 50 37.79 0.72 -25.47
C SER A 50 36.54 1.58 -25.36
N LEU A 51 35.58 1.23 -26.23
CA LEU A 51 34.16 1.32 -25.95
C LEU A 51 33.87 0.66 -24.59
N ALA A 52 34.11 1.40 -23.50
CA ALA A 52 33.55 1.08 -22.22
C ALA A 52 32.06 1.38 -22.38
N THR A 53 31.31 0.34 -22.77
CA THR A 53 29.93 0.19 -22.36
C THR A 53 29.86 0.67 -20.92
N PHE A 54 29.32 1.87 -20.73
CA PHE A 54 28.91 2.36 -19.44
C PHE A 54 27.78 1.43 -19.03
N VAL A 55 28.16 0.33 -18.38
CA VAL A 55 27.23 -0.58 -17.73
C VAL A 55 26.60 0.26 -16.66
N ASP A 56 25.37 0.70 -16.90
CA ASP A 56 24.59 1.45 -15.94
C ASP A 56 24.41 0.55 -14.70
N PRO A 57 25.01 0.87 -13.53
CA PRO A 57 24.95 -0.01 -12.36
C PRO A 57 23.60 0.06 -11.63
N TYR A 58 22.60 0.75 -12.19
CA TYR A 58 21.27 0.95 -11.60
C TYR A 58 20.13 0.21 -12.31
N VAL A 59 20.42 -0.82 -13.11
CA VAL A 59 19.40 -1.83 -13.44
C VAL A 59 19.41 -2.88 -12.32
N SER A 60 18.76 -2.57 -11.20
CA SER A 60 18.37 -3.57 -10.22
C SER A 60 16.89 -3.93 -10.47
N PRO A 61 16.58 -5.06 -11.12
CA PRO A 61 15.21 -5.42 -11.49
C PRO A 61 14.47 -6.19 -10.38
N ALA A 62 15.01 -6.23 -9.16
CA ALA A 62 14.33 -6.88 -8.04
C ALA A 62 13.50 -5.85 -7.27
N PRO A 63 12.19 -6.09 -7.05
CA PRO A 63 11.45 -5.32 -6.06
C PRO A 63 12.21 -5.38 -4.72
N PRO A 64 12.25 -4.28 -3.95
CA PRO A 64 12.91 -4.28 -2.66
C PRO A 64 12.35 -5.44 -1.82
N PRO A 65 13.19 -6.15 -1.05
CA PRO A 65 12.71 -7.21 -0.18
C PRO A 65 11.64 -6.62 0.74
N ALA A 66 10.57 -7.38 1.01
CA ALA A 66 9.52 -6.96 1.91
C ALA A 66 10.13 -6.35 3.19
N CYS A 67 9.57 -5.21 3.61
CA CYS A 67 9.94 -4.53 4.84
C CYS A 67 11.38 -3.95 4.87
N ALA A 68 11.79 -3.28 3.78
CA ALA A 68 13.15 -2.79 3.56
C ALA A 68 13.49 -1.49 4.30
N ASN A 69 12.67 -0.43 4.22
CA ASN A 69 12.98 0.80 4.95
C ASN A 69 12.43 0.74 6.37
N ARG A 70 13.15 1.26 7.36
CA ARG A 70 12.77 1.11 8.76
C ARG A 70 12.40 2.45 9.38
N GLN A 71 11.19 2.53 9.93
CA GLN A 71 10.78 3.56 10.88
C GLN A 71 10.43 2.92 12.22
N ARG A 72 10.57 3.69 13.29
CA ARG A 72 10.24 3.26 14.65
C ARG A 72 9.73 4.48 15.41
N GLY A 73 8.57 4.31 16.03
CA GLY A 73 7.97 5.25 16.96
C GLY A 73 8.67 5.26 18.30
N THR A 74 7.97 5.82 19.26
CA THR A 74 8.38 6.05 20.62
C THR A 74 7.44 5.29 21.54
N ARG A 75 7.24 5.77 22.77
CA ARG A 75 6.31 5.16 23.73
C ARG A 75 5.04 6.01 23.90
N ASP A 76 4.92 7.01 23.05
CA ASP A 76 3.87 8.01 23.00
C ASP A 76 3.18 7.86 21.63
N ASP A 77 1.98 8.41 21.45
CA ASP A 77 1.22 8.26 20.20
C ASP A 77 1.98 8.85 18.98
N ASP A 78 2.27 8.02 17.99
CA ASP A 78 3.07 8.35 16.82
C ASP A 78 2.28 8.28 15.50
N VAL A 79 2.82 8.95 14.47
CA VAL A 79 2.35 8.84 13.09
C VAL A 79 3.51 8.40 12.22
N LEU A 80 3.43 7.17 11.70
CA LEU A 80 4.42 6.55 10.83
C LEU A 80 3.85 6.43 9.42
N LEU A 81 4.57 6.98 8.45
CA LEU A 81 4.16 6.97 7.04
C LEU A 81 5.26 6.32 6.20
N GLY A 82 4.93 5.22 5.54
CA GLY A 82 5.76 4.53 4.58
C GLY A 82 5.89 5.27 3.26
N THR A 83 6.24 4.51 2.24
CA THR A 83 6.68 4.90 0.92
C THR A 83 6.02 3.99 -0.11
N PRO A 84 6.20 4.22 -1.41
CA PRO A 84 5.72 3.27 -2.43
C PRO A 84 6.52 1.95 -2.52
N PHE A 85 7.35 1.64 -1.53
CA PHE A 85 8.22 0.47 -1.48
C PHE A 85 8.08 -0.23 -0.13
N GLY A 86 8.42 -1.51 -0.06
CA GLY A 86 8.32 -2.27 1.19
C GLY A 86 9.04 -1.61 2.38
N ASP A 87 8.28 -1.38 3.43
CA ASP A 87 8.63 -0.65 4.63
C ASP A 87 8.39 -1.49 5.89
N ARG A 88 9.13 -1.15 6.93
CA ARG A 88 9.03 -1.70 8.27
C ARG A 88 8.72 -0.57 9.21
N LEU A 89 7.46 -0.47 9.61
CA LEU A 89 6.96 0.48 10.59
C LEU A 89 6.80 -0.25 11.94
N VAL A 90 7.11 0.45 13.03
CA VAL A 90 7.01 -0.12 14.39
C VAL A 90 6.58 0.99 15.35
N GLY A 91 5.34 0.96 15.84
CA GLY A 91 4.76 1.91 16.79
C GLY A 91 5.42 1.87 18.16
N ASP A 92 5.62 0.65 18.70
CA ASP A 92 6.14 0.36 20.05
C ASP A 92 5.06 0.49 21.14
N ALA A 93 4.90 1.65 21.80
CA ALA A 93 3.79 1.84 22.73
C ALA A 93 3.12 3.19 22.46
N GLY A 94 1.83 3.30 22.75
CA GLY A 94 1.05 4.45 22.33
C GLY A 94 -0.13 4.00 21.49
N SER A 95 -1.00 4.92 21.11
CA SER A 95 -2.03 4.67 20.10
C SER A 95 -1.54 5.24 18.77
N ASP A 96 -0.95 4.37 17.96
CA ASP A 96 -0.17 4.76 16.80
C ASP A 96 -1.00 4.75 15.51
N LEU A 97 -0.59 5.57 14.54
CA LEU A 97 -1.10 5.54 13.17
C LEU A 97 0.03 5.13 12.22
N GLU A 98 -0.05 3.92 11.70
CA GLU A 98 0.90 3.37 10.73
C GLU A 98 0.26 3.22 9.35
N ARG A 99 0.92 3.72 8.30
CA ARG A 99 0.48 3.56 6.91
C ARG A 99 1.63 3.12 6.01
N GLY A 100 1.55 1.95 5.41
CA GLY A 100 2.58 1.42 4.51
C GLY A 100 2.59 2.11 3.14
N LEU A 101 1.41 2.38 2.59
CA LEU A 101 1.14 2.97 1.26
C LEU A 101 1.26 1.96 0.12
N GLY A 102 2.46 1.57 -0.28
CA GLY A 102 2.60 0.64 -1.39
C GLY A 102 3.86 -0.20 -1.30
N GLY A 103 3.85 -1.36 -1.94
CA GLY A 103 4.89 -2.37 -1.76
C GLY A 103 4.58 -3.28 -0.59
N ASP A 104 5.42 -4.29 -0.37
CA ASP A 104 5.17 -5.31 0.65
C ASP A 104 5.70 -4.84 2.02
N ASP A 105 4.78 -4.45 2.90
CA ASP A 105 5.06 -3.78 4.16
C ASP A 105 5.00 -4.70 5.39
N CYS A 106 5.71 -4.31 6.46
CA CYS A 106 5.61 -4.89 7.81
C CYS A 106 5.25 -3.79 8.80
N LEU A 107 4.02 -3.75 9.28
CA LEU A 107 3.56 -2.84 10.31
C LEU A 107 3.44 -3.57 11.65
N LEU A 108 3.94 -2.97 12.72
CA LEU A 108 3.93 -3.53 14.06
C LEU A 108 3.50 -2.46 15.06
N GLY A 109 2.20 -2.43 15.40
CA GLY A 109 1.59 -1.43 16.28
C GLY A 109 2.20 -1.47 17.68
N GLY A 110 2.04 -2.61 18.37
CA GLY A 110 2.69 -2.85 19.64
C GLY A 110 1.70 -2.76 20.80
N ALA A 111 1.87 -1.81 21.70
CA ALA A 111 1.03 -1.67 22.87
C ALA A 111 0.18 -0.41 22.82
N GLY A 112 -1.12 -0.56 22.67
CA GLY A 112 -2.09 0.51 22.69
C GLY A 112 -3.15 0.29 21.62
N ALA A 113 -3.95 1.32 21.33
CA ALA A 113 -5.05 1.18 20.38
C ALA A 113 -4.60 1.71 19.01
N ASP A 114 -4.07 0.84 18.18
CA ASP A 114 -3.35 1.24 16.99
C ASP A 114 -4.25 1.25 15.73
N VAL A 115 -3.82 2.02 14.72
CA VAL A 115 -4.41 2.05 13.39
C VAL A 115 -3.34 1.69 12.37
N LEU A 116 -3.46 0.49 11.79
CA LEU A 116 -2.52 -0.06 10.83
C LEU A 116 -3.20 -0.16 9.45
N ASP A 117 -2.58 0.43 8.44
CA ASP A 117 -3.04 0.44 7.05
C ASP A 117 -1.87 -0.02 6.16
N GLY A 118 -1.95 -1.24 5.62
CA GLY A 118 -0.90 -1.80 4.76
C GLY A 118 -0.77 -0.99 3.47
N GLY A 119 -1.85 -0.94 2.69
CA GLY A 119 -1.90 -0.23 1.44
C GLY A 119 -1.92 -1.20 0.27
N ASP A 120 -1.24 -0.88 -0.82
CA ASP A 120 -1.13 -1.77 -1.97
C ASP A 120 0.07 -2.71 -1.82
N GLY A 121 -0.11 -4.02 -1.74
CA GLY A 121 1.02 -4.94 -1.61
C GLY A 121 0.64 -6.22 -0.89
N ALA A 122 1.61 -7.12 -0.70
CA ALA A 122 1.43 -8.27 0.18
C ALA A 122 1.96 -7.92 1.58
N ASP A 123 1.08 -7.44 2.44
CA ASP A 123 1.45 -6.81 3.70
C ASP A 123 1.38 -7.74 4.90
N ARG A 124 2.12 -7.37 5.95
CA ARG A 124 2.13 -8.06 7.24
C ARG A 124 1.87 -7.06 8.35
N LEU A 125 0.70 -7.16 8.96
CA LEU A 125 0.29 -6.27 10.05
C LEU A 125 0.20 -7.08 11.35
N ASP A 126 0.80 -6.57 12.42
CA ASP A 126 0.72 -7.10 13.78
C ASP A 126 0.30 -6.00 14.76
N GLY A 127 -0.93 -6.09 15.30
CA GLY A 127 -1.46 -5.13 16.28
C GLY A 127 -0.93 -5.38 17.70
N ALA A 128 -0.53 -6.62 18.00
CA ALA A 128 -0.10 -7.09 19.30
C ALA A 128 -1.10 -6.91 20.45
N SER A 129 -1.19 -5.76 21.12
CA SER A 129 -2.06 -5.61 22.28
C SER A 129 -2.76 -4.26 22.36
N GLY A 130 -4.07 -4.32 22.58
CA GLY A 130 -4.97 -3.18 22.68
C GLY A 130 -6.09 -3.33 21.66
N ASP A 131 -6.98 -2.35 21.54
CA ASP A 131 -8.13 -2.44 20.65
C ASP A 131 -7.77 -1.85 19.27
N ASP A 132 -7.33 -2.69 18.35
CA ASP A 132 -6.68 -2.26 17.11
C ASP A 132 -7.65 -2.13 15.92
N ARG A 133 -7.26 -1.30 14.95
CA ARG A 133 -7.89 -1.21 13.63
C ARG A 133 -6.85 -1.53 12.57
N MET A 134 -7.09 -2.57 11.79
CA MET A 134 -6.15 -3.07 10.80
C MET A 134 -6.84 -3.19 9.44
N ALA A 135 -6.21 -2.63 8.41
CA ALA A 135 -6.61 -2.78 7.02
C ALA A 135 -5.41 -3.29 6.22
N GLY A 136 -5.56 -4.43 5.54
CA GLY A 136 -4.56 -4.94 4.60
C GLY A 136 -4.48 -4.04 3.38
N GLY A 137 -5.58 -3.98 2.63
CA GLY A 137 -5.68 -3.21 1.40
C GLY A 137 -5.74 -4.16 0.21
N PRO A 138 -5.33 -3.73 -1.00
CA PRO A 138 -5.21 -4.63 -2.13
C PRO A 138 -3.94 -5.49 -2.07
N GLY A 139 -4.11 -6.81 -2.15
CA GLY A 139 -3.03 -7.78 -2.21
C GLY A 139 -3.26 -8.94 -1.25
N ASP A 140 -2.31 -9.88 -1.17
CA ASP A 140 -2.46 -11.07 -0.33
C ASP A 140 -1.87 -10.79 1.05
N ASP A 141 -2.72 -10.36 1.99
CA ASP A 141 -2.27 -9.80 3.25
C ASP A 141 -2.29 -10.81 4.41
N ARG A 142 -1.50 -10.49 5.44
CA ARG A 142 -1.49 -11.23 6.70
C ARG A 142 -1.70 -10.27 7.87
N LEU A 143 -2.88 -10.34 8.49
CA LEU A 143 -3.22 -9.53 9.65
C LEU A 143 -3.30 -10.40 10.91
N VAL A 144 -2.57 -9.98 11.95
CA VAL A 144 -2.60 -10.58 13.29
C VAL A 144 -2.92 -9.47 14.29
N ALA A 145 -4.13 -9.42 14.82
CA ALA A 145 -4.50 -8.33 15.72
C ALA A 145 -3.97 -8.56 17.14
N GLY A 146 -4.11 -9.77 17.67
CA GLY A 146 -3.52 -10.13 18.95
C GLY A 146 -4.54 -10.03 20.06
N ARG A 147 -4.24 -9.31 21.15
CA ARG A 147 -5.14 -9.20 22.30
C ARG A 147 -5.93 -7.91 22.23
N GLY A 148 -7.25 -7.98 22.26
CA GLY A 148 -8.07 -6.78 22.27
C GLY A 148 -9.48 -7.03 21.82
N ASN A 149 -10.19 -5.98 21.43
CA ASN A 149 -11.39 -6.08 20.62
C ASN A 149 -11.11 -5.39 19.29
N ASP A 150 -10.68 -6.20 18.34
CA ASP A 150 -10.00 -5.69 17.16
C ASP A 150 -10.97 -5.57 15.98
N ARG A 151 -10.58 -4.72 15.02
CA ARG A 151 -11.27 -4.59 13.74
C ARG A 151 -10.30 -4.86 12.62
N LEU A 152 -10.52 -5.94 11.88
CA LEU A 152 -9.68 -6.36 10.77
C LEU A 152 -10.48 -6.22 9.47
N SER A 153 -9.84 -5.66 8.45
CA SER A 153 -10.29 -5.68 7.06
C SER A 153 -9.15 -6.25 6.23
N GLY A 154 -9.36 -7.37 5.52
CA GLY A 154 -8.38 -7.88 4.56
C GLY A 154 -8.34 -6.96 3.35
N GLY A 155 -9.38 -7.02 2.52
CA GLY A 155 -9.49 -6.19 1.32
C GLY A 155 -9.65 -7.08 0.10
N PRO A 156 -9.29 -6.60 -1.10
CA PRO A 156 -9.18 -7.47 -2.27
C PRO A 156 -7.87 -8.28 -2.24
N GLY A 157 -7.95 -9.60 -2.37
CA GLY A 157 -6.80 -10.51 -2.38
C GLY A 157 -7.06 -11.76 -1.55
N ASP A 158 -6.14 -12.71 -1.55
CA ASP A 158 -6.28 -13.93 -0.74
C ASP A 158 -5.66 -13.72 0.65
N ASP A 159 -6.49 -13.31 1.62
CA ASP A 159 -6.01 -12.83 2.91
C ASP A 159 -5.92 -13.90 3.99
N THR A 160 -5.01 -13.70 4.95
CA THR A 160 -4.95 -14.48 6.20
C THR A 160 -5.22 -13.58 7.42
N LEU A 161 -6.34 -13.81 8.09
CA LEU A 161 -6.83 -12.96 9.17
C LEU A 161 -6.88 -13.73 10.49
N LEU A 162 -6.12 -13.25 11.47
CA LEU A 162 -6.00 -13.82 12.81
C LEU A 162 -6.39 -12.75 13.85
N PRO A 163 -7.69 -12.64 14.20
CA PRO A 163 -8.14 -11.66 15.18
C PRO A 163 -7.54 -11.93 16.57
N GLY A 164 -7.43 -13.19 16.99
CA GLY A 164 -6.84 -13.56 18.27
C GLY A 164 -7.87 -13.57 19.42
N PRO A 165 -7.44 -13.44 20.68
CA PRO A 165 -8.34 -13.36 21.82
C PRO A 165 -9.02 -12.00 21.92
N GLY A 166 -10.35 -12.02 21.91
CA GLY A 166 -11.09 -10.78 21.94
C GLY A 166 -12.58 -10.93 21.72
N ARG A 167 -13.20 -9.79 21.41
CA ARG A 167 -14.50 -9.76 20.73
C ARG A 167 -14.34 -8.96 19.45
N ASP A 168 -13.97 -9.67 18.41
CA ASP A 168 -13.39 -9.04 17.23
C ASP A 168 -14.42 -8.89 16.11
N ARG A 169 -14.11 -7.98 15.19
CA ARG A 169 -14.86 -7.80 13.95
C ARG A 169 -13.93 -7.99 12.79
N VAL A 170 -14.22 -8.96 11.94
CA VAL A 170 -13.43 -9.28 10.77
C VAL A 170 -14.30 -9.07 9.53
N LEU A 171 -13.78 -8.32 8.58
CA LEU A 171 -14.26 -8.26 7.20
C LEU A 171 -13.15 -8.84 6.34
N ALA A 172 -13.38 -10.01 5.74
CA ALA A 172 -12.35 -10.66 4.96
C ALA A 172 -12.11 -9.92 3.64
N GLY A 173 -13.17 -9.72 2.87
CA GLY A 173 -13.14 -8.81 1.74
C GLY A 173 -13.48 -9.57 0.47
N GLY A 174 -12.63 -9.52 -0.53
CA GLY A 174 -12.84 -10.22 -1.79
C GLY A 174 -11.65 -11.11 -2.11
N GLY A 175 -11.85 -12.40 -2.28
CA GLY A 175 -10.76 -13.33 -2.58
C GLY A 175 -11.03 -14.71 -2.00
N ALA A 176 -9.99 -15.50 -1.80
CA ALA A 176 -10.09 -16.78 -1.10
C ALA A 176 -9.46 -16.67 0.29
N ASP A 177 -10.24 -16.14 1.24
CA ASP A 177 -9.70 -15.74 2.53
C ASP A 177 -9.61 -16.89 3.53
N THR A 178 -8.66 -16.78 4.46
CA THR A 178 -8.52 -17.70 5.60
C THR A 178 -8.63 -16.94 6.92
N VAL A 179 -9.70 -17.19 7.68
CA VAL A 179 -9.94 -16.55 8.98
C VAL A 179 -9.80 -17.56 10.14
N GLY A 180 -8.94 -17.24 11.11
CA GLY A 180 -8.68 -18.04 12.30
C GLY A 180 -9.21 -17.43 13.60
N ALA A 181 -10.53 -17.40 13.77
CA ALA A 181 -11.23 -16.83 14.95
C ALA A 181 -11.49 -17.90 16.03
N ARG A 182 -10.45 -18.56 16.56
CA ARG A 182 -10.60 -19.64 17.55
C ARG A 182 -10.42 -19.23 19.01
N ASP A 183 -9.72 -18.12 19.24
CA ASP A 183 -9.25 -17.76 20.58
C ASP A 183 -10.14 -16.68 21.23
N GLY A 184 -11.21 -16.27 20.54
CA GLY A 184 -12.15 -15.22 20.94
C GLY A 184 -13.36 -15.67 21.75
N THR A 185 -14.06 -14.68 22.32
CA THR A 185 -15.24 -14.92 23.16
C THR A 185 -16.55 -14.86 22.36
N ARG A 186 -16.62 -14.02 21.32
CA ARG A 186 -17.78 -13.89 20.42
C ARG A 186 -17.46 -13.00 19.21
N ASP A 187 -16.90 -13.57 18.17
CA ASP A 187 -16.44 -12.79 17.03
C ASP A 187 -17.55 -12.60 15.99
N VAL A 188 -17.46 -11.50 15.23
CA VAL A 188 -18.29 -11.27 14.04
C VAL A 188 -17.37 -11.33 12.83
N VAL A 189 -17.54 -12.34 11.99
CA VAL A 189 -16.75 -12.54 10.78
C VAL A 189 -17.67 -12.42 9.58
N ASP A 190 -17.46 -11.39 8.78
CA ASP A 190 -18.01 -11.26 7.44
C ASP A 190 -16.94 -11.72 6.45
N CYS A 191 -17.23 -12.80 5.75
CA CYS A 191 -16.31 -13.36 4.76
C CYS A 191 -16.32 -12.59 3.44
N GLY A 192 -17.31 -11.74 3.20
CA GLY A 192 -17.38 -11.01 1.94
C GLY A 192 -17.57 -11.92 0.73
N ALA A 193 -16.82 -11.66 -0.33
CA ALA A 193 -16.96 -12.31 -1.63
C ALA A 193 -15.81 -13.29 -1.88
N GLY A 194 -16.13 -14.40 -2.54
CA GLY A 194 -15.15 -15.39 -2.96
C GLY A 194 -15.24 -16.67 -2.13
N ARG A 195 -14.13 -17.39 -2.01
CA ARG A 195 -14.12 -18.77 -1.46
C ARG A 195 -13.36 -18.82 -0.14
N ASP A 196 -14.09 -18.54 0.91
CA ASP A 196 -13.47 -18.28 2.21
C ASP A 196 -13.49 -19.52 3.10
N THR A 197 -12.41 -19.72 3.83
CA THR A 197 -12.25 -20.74 4.84
C THR A 197 -12.16 -20.12 6.23
N VAL A 198 -13.18 -20.36 7.05
CA VAL A 198 -13.22 -19.86 8.43
C VAL A 198 -13.08 -20.99 9.43
N ARG A 199 -12.23 -20.78 10.42
CA ARG A 199 -12.10 -21.60 11.63
C ARG A 199 -12.58 -20.76 12.80
N ALA A 200 -13.76 -21.07 13.31
CA ALA A 200 -14.44 -20.29 14.33
C ALA A 200 -15.02 -21.18 15.44
N ASP A 201 -15.30 -20.57 16.59
CA ASP A 201 -15.98 -21.19 17.71
C ASP A 201 -17.50 -21.25 17.50
N ARG A 202 -18.20 -22.01 18.35
CA ARG A 202 -19.68 -22.08 18.28
C ARG A 202 -20.38 -20.75 18.59
N ARG A 203 -19.72 -19.84 19.31
CA ARG A 203 -20.29 -18.56 19.74
C ARG A 203 -20.24 -17.48 18.66
N ASP A 204 -19.48 -17.69 17.60
CA ASP A 204 -19.20 -16.66 16.60
C ASP A 204 -20.34 -16.51 15.60
N HIS A 205 -20.52 -15.26 15.19
CA HIS A 205 -21.47 -14.87 14.16
C HIS A 205 -20.72 -14.78 12.83
N LEU A 206 -21.02 -15.70 11.92
CA LEU A 206 -20.42 -15.77 10.59
C LEU A 206 -21.43 -15.32 9.54
N ILE A 207 -21.00 -14.48 8.61
CA ILE A 207 -21.80 -13.90 7.54
C ILE A 207 -21.08 -14.19 6.21
N GLY A 208 -21.81 -14.68 5.20
CA GLY A 208 -21.26 -14.88 3.85
C GLY A 208 -20.26 -16.04 3.66
N CYS A 209 -19.84 -16.73 4.73
CA CYS A 209 -18.74 -17.69 4.66
C CYS A 209 -19.09 -19.02 3.96
N GLU A 210 -18.34 -19.37 2.90
CA GLU A 210 -18.54 -20.61 2.15
C GLU A 210 -18.14 -21.85 2.95
N LYS A 211 -16.91 -21.88 3.49
CA LYS A 211 -16.36 -23.07 4.16
C LYS A 211 -16.05 -22.80 5.62
N VAL A 212 -16.90 -23.31 6.51
CA VAL A 212 -16.76 -23.12 7.96
C VAL A 212 -16.35 -24.42 8.66
N THR A 213 -15.27 -24.36 9.44
CA THR A 213 -14.88 -25.41 10.38
C THR A 213 -15.11 -24.92 11.82
N ARG A 214 -16.13 -25.46 12.50
CA ARG A 214 -16.39 -25.17 13.91
C ARG A 214 -15.76 -26.21 14.83
N ARG A 215 -15.29 -25.81 16.02
CA ARG A 215 -14.91 -26.73 17.11
C ARG A 215 -15.64 -26.40 18.41
#